data_AF-A0A2N6AAX2-F1
#
_entry.id   AF-A0A2N6AAX2-F1
#
_cell.length_a   1.000
_cell.length_b   1.000
_cell.length_c   1.000
_cell.angle_alpha   90.00
_cell.angle_beta   90.00
_cell.angle_gamma   90.00
#
_symmetry.space_group_name_H-M   'P 1'
#
loop_
_entity.id
_entity.type
_entity.pdbx_description
1 polymer ?
#
loop_
_entity_poly.entity_id
_entity_poly.type
_entity_poly.pdbx_seq_one_letter_code
_entity_poly.pdbx_strand_id
1 'polypeptide(L)'
;MIKKIYKKTKAWLDKYEKYLSPVAMGFGFVIDNLTLQRIDLWIENLVIITYLSIAVFSILYLNIYKKKKYKNRFLSLLNLILPFILQIVFGGLFSAFMVFYSRSATLFVSWPFLLILVSMLIGNELFRERYERLNFHLSILYLAFFAYSVFAVPVLVGRIDVDIWMASGGLSLLLIIVVILLLHRIDPEAIKKNKDYLLGSIIFIYALFNVLYFTNLIPPIPLSLKSAGVYHGINRSDSRYELFFEKPAWYEFWKETSSTYHWQKGERVYIFSAIFAPTRFKQKIYHKWQIYDEENNEWLERDRLGYSISGGRDGGYRGYTYKTNLELGKWRVDVITDDEKIIGRVKFEIIEKNSDLIFDQEINN
;
A
#
# COMPACT_ATOMS: atom_id res chain seq x y z
N MET A 1 26.99 1.43 41.29
CA MET A 1 27.04 0.69 39.99
C MET A 1 25.87 1.03 39.05
N ILE A 2 24.61 0.98 39.53
CA ILE A 2 23.38 1.18 38.73
C ILE A 2 23.31 2.55 38.02
N LYS A 3 23.55 3.65 38.75
CA LYS A 3 23.62 5.00 38.16
C LYS A 3 24.72 5.15 37.11
N LYS A 4 25.84 4.42 37.25
CA LYS A 4 27.00 4.49 36.34
C LYS A 4 26.71 3.78 35.02
N ILE A 5 26.02 2.63 35.06
CA ILE A 5 25.58 1.89 33.87
C ILE A 5 24.46 2.66 33.16
N TYR A 6 23.43 3.13 33.87
CA TYR A 6 22.38 3.96 33.28
C TYR A 6 22.95 5.20 32.58
N LYS A 7 23.86 5.93 33.25
CA LYS A 7 24.52 7.11 32.67
C LYS A 7 25.40 6.75 31.48
N LYS A 8 26.10 5.60 31.50
CA LYS A 8 26.92 5.12 30.38
C LYS A 8 26.07 4.70 29.18
N THR A 9 24.97 3.96 29.40
CA THR A 9 24.05 3.53 28.33
C THR A 9 23.31 4.72 27.74
N LYS A 10 22.82 5.64 28.56
CA LYS A 10 22.22 6.90 28.10
C LYS A 10 23.21 7.72 27.27
N ALA A 11 24.42 7.96 27.78
CA ALA A 11 25.44 8.72 27.04
C ALA A 11 25.89 8.04 25.74
N TRP A 12 25.87 6.71 25.68
CA TRP A 12 26.18 5.97 24.46
C TRP A 12 25.04 6.07 23.44
N LEU A 13 23.78 5.88 23.89
CA LEU A 13 22.60 6.07 23.05
C LEU A 13 22.56 7.49 22.49
N ASP A 14 22.59 8.52 23.35
CA ASP A 14 22.55 9.93 22.95
C ASP A 14 23.67 10.29 21.93
N LYS A 15 24.84 9.63 22.02
CA LYS A 15 25.99 9.87 21.13
C LYS A 15 25.82 9.24 19.74
N TYR A 16 25.30 8.01 19.67
CA TYR A 16 25.24 7.24 18.41
C TYR A 16 23.86 7.22 17.76
N GLU A 17 22.80 7.59 18.47
CA GLU A 17 21.42 7.64 17.98
C GLU A 17 21.26 8.49 16.71
N LYS A 18 22.03 9.59 16.57
CA LYS A 18 22.02 10.43 15.36
C LYS A 18 22.36 9.68 14.08
N TYR A 19 23.15 8.62 14.17
CA TYR A 19 23.59 7.80 13.03
C TYR A 19 22.90 6.44 13.00
N LEU A 20 22.67 5.83 14.15
CA LEU A 20 22.09 4.48 14.25
C LEU A 20 20.66 4.42 13.71
N SER A 21 19.84 5.44 13.97
CA SER A 21 18.42 5.39 13.61
C SER A 21 18.15 5.54 12.10
N PRO A 22 18.76 6.50 11.37
CA PRO A 22 18.63 6.56 9.92
C PRO A 22 19.20 5.31 9.21
N VAL A 23 20.32 4.77 9.70
CA VAL A 23 20.93 3.55 9.17
C VAL A 23 20.03 2.35 9.41
N ALA A 24 19.46 2.20 10.62
CA ALA A 24 18.52 1.13 10.93
C ALA A 24 17.24 1.22 10.09
N MET A 25 16.73 2.43 9.85
CA MET A 25 15.58 2.65 8.97
C MET A 25 15.89 2.29 7.52
N GLY A 26 17.01 2.76 6.97
CA GLY A 26 17.40 2.44 5.58
C GLY A 26 17.67 0.96 5.39
N PHE A 27 18.37 0.33 6.35
CA PHE A 27 18.62 -1.10 6.34
C PHE A 27 17.32 -1.91 6.50
N GLY A 28 16.43 -1.49 7.39
CA GLY A 28 15.09 -2.09 7.56
C GLY A 28 14.29 -2.01 6.28
N PHE A 29 14.30 -0.87 5.58
CA PHE A 29 13.61 -0.71 4.30
C PHE A 29 14.18 -1.62 3.20
N VAL A 30 15.51 -1.76 3.13
CA VAL A 30 16.14 -2.70 2.18
C VAL A 30 15.75 -4.15 2.51
N ILE A 31 15.79 -4.54 3.79
CA ILE A 31 15.35 -5.87 4.22
C ILE A 31 13.89 -6.08 3.84
N ASP A 32 12.99 -5.16 4.20
CA ASP A 32 11.56 -5.29 3.94
C ASP A 32 11.29 -5.43 2.44
N ASN A 33 12.02 -4.70 1.59
CA ASN A 33 11.88 -4.83 0.15
C ASN A 33 12.28 -6.23 -0.37
N LEU A 34 13.29 -6.86 0.24
CA LEU A 34 13.77 -8.20 -0.12
C LEU A 34 12.94 -9.32 0.51
N THR A 35 12.48 -9.16 1.75
CA THR A 35 11.84 -10.22 2.55
C THR A 35 10.34 -10.24 2.44
N LEU A 36 9.69 -9.08 2.29
CA LEU A 36 8.24 -9.02 2.09
C LEU A 36 7.98 -9.34 0.62
N GLN A 37 7.46 -10.52 0.33
CA GLN A 37 7.20 -11.00 -1.02
C GLN A 37 5.70 -11.04 -1.30
N ARG A 38 4.90 -11.47 -0.32
CA ARG A 38 3.48 -11.78 -0.49
C ARG A 38 2.68 -11.45 0.75
N ILE A 39 1.82 -10.45 0.59
CA ILE A 39 0.97 -9.91 1.65
C ILE A 39 0.02 -10.94 2.32
N ASP A 40 -0.25 -12.05 1.64
CA ASP A 40 -1.10 -13.13 2.13
C ASP A 40 -0.35 -14.21 2.93
N LEU A 41 0.97 -14.06 3.11
CA LEU A 41 1.76 -14.95 3.96
C LEU A 41 1.49 -14.65 5.44
N TRP A 42 1.25 -15.71 6.20
CA TRP A 42 1.00 -15.60 7.63
C TRP A 42 2.21 -15.05 8.40
N ILE A 43 3.43 -15.35 7.93
CA ILE A 43 4.68 -14.86 8.52
C ILE A 43 4.76 -13.33 8.43
N GLU A 44 4.43 -12.74 7.27
CA GLU A 44 4.47 -11.29 7.07
C GLU A 44 3.45 -10.57 7.96
N ASN A 45 2.23 -11.14 8.07
CA ASN A 45 1.21 -10.64 8.99
C ASN A 45 1.65 -10.76 10.46
N LEU A 46 2.30 -11.86 10.83
CA LEU A 46 2.83 -12.08 12.18
C LEU A 46 3.90 -11.03 12.55
N VAL A 47 4.78 -10.66 11.61
CA VAL A 47 5.78 -9.59 11.83
C VAL A 47 5.09 -8.25 12.12
N ILE A 48 4.09 -7.87 11.33
CA ILE A 48 3.35 -6.62 11.56
C ILE A 48 2.59 -6.64 12.87
N ILE A 49 1.90 -7.75 13.19
CA ILE A 49 1.20 -7.91 14.47
C ILE A 49 2.19 -7.83 15.64
N THR A 50 3.38 -8.39 15.49
CA THR A 50 4.45 -8.30 16.51
C THR A 50 4.87 -6.86 16.72
N TYR A 51 5.12 -6.11 15.65
CA TYR A 51 5.43 -4.68 15.71
C TYR A 51 4.31 -3.87 16.37
N LEU A 52 3.05 -4.05 15.95
CA LEU A 52 1.90 -3.38 16.58
C LEU A 52 1.80 -3.72 18.08
N SER A 53 2.03 -4.99 18.46
CA SER A 53 1.99 -5.43 19.85
C SER A 53 3.10 -4.80 20.69
N ILE A 54 4.32 -4.73 20.15
CA ILE A 54 5.44 -4.04 20.79
C ILE A 54 5.14 -2.54 20.94
N ALA A 55 4.54 -1.90 19.93
CA ALA A 55 4.17 -0.50 19.99
C ALA A 55 3.14 -0.23 21.10
N VAL A 56 2.05 -1.01 21.14
CA VAL A 56 1.02 -0.93 22.19
C VAL A 56 1.65 -1.14 23.57
N PHE A 57 2.43 -2.20 23.75
CA PHE A 57 3.12 -2.49 25.01
C PHE A 57 4.00 -1.34 25.46
N SER A 58 4.82 -0.81 24.55
CA SER A 58 5.75 0.28 24.84
C SER A 58 5.01 1.55 25.26
N ILE A 59 3.93 1.91 24.57
CA ILE A 59 3.09 3.06 24.91
C ILE A 59 2.46 2.89 26.30
N LEU A 60 1.86 1.73 26.58
CA LEU A 60 1.26 1.44 27.89
C LEU A 60 2.32 1.51 29.00
N TYR A 61 3.47 0.87 28.80
CA TYR A 61 4.55 0.82 29.77
C TYR A 61 5.11 2.22 30.09
N LEU A 62 5.38 3.04 29.07
CA LEU A 62 5.93 4.39 29.26
C LEU A 62 4.99 5.28 30.09
N ASN A 63 3.67 5.11 29.95
CA ASN A 63 2.70 5.82 30.77
C ASN A 63 2.66 5.29 32.21
N ILE A 64 2.71 3.97 32.40
CA ILE A 64 2.79 3.36 33.74
C ILE A 64 4.03 3.85 34.50
N TYR A 65 5.18 3.94 33.82
CA TYR A 65 6.45 4.35 34.41
C TYR A 65 6.47 5.82 34.82
N LYS A 66 5.82 6.72 34.06
CA LYS A 66 5.70 8.15 34.42
C LYS A 66 4.97 8.35 35.76
N LYS A 67 3.97 7.51 36.08
CA LYS A 67 3.21 7.62 37.33
C LYS A 67 3.89 6.97 38.54
N LYS A 68 4.53 5.81 38.36
CA LYS A 68 5.10 5.07 39.48
C LYS A 68 6.61 5.30 39.57
N LYS A 69 7.09 5.74 40.74
CA LYS A 69 8.54 5.84 41.03
C LYS A 69 9.15 4.45 41.24
N TYR A 70 9.29 3.68 40.16
CA TYR A 70 9.92 2.37 40.20
C TYR A 70 11.40 2.50 40.56
N LYS A 71 11.85 1.76 41.59
CA LYS A 71 13.25 1.70 42.02
C LYS A 71 14.05 0.56 41.35
N ASN A 72 13.39 -0.33 40.60
CA ASN A 72 14.01 -1.51 40.00
C ASN A 72 14.87 -1.15 38.77
N ARG A 73 16.09 -1.68 38.72
CA ARG A 73 17.07 -1.51 37.62
C ARG A 73 16.49 -1.87 36.27
N PHE A 74 15.83 -3.03 36.15
CA PHE A 74 15.29 -3.50 34.88
C PHE A 74 14.20 -2.55 34.34
N LEU A 75 13.27 -2.13 35.22
CA LEU A 75 12.20 -1.22 34.84
C LEU A 75 12.71 0.16 34.42
N SER A 76 13.75 0.66 35.09
CA SER A 76 14.39 1.92 34.71
C SER A 76 15.13 1.86 33.36
N LEU A 77 15.70 0.70 33.04
CA LEU A 77 16.38 0.46 31.76
C LEU A 77 15.35 0.35 30.63
N LEU A 78 14.24 -0.36 30.84
CA LEU A 78 13.14 -0.43 29.88
C LEU A 78 12.60 0.96 29.53
N ASN A 79 12.38 1.84 30.51
CA ASN A 79 11.91 3.20 30.23
C ASN A 79 12.91 4.01 29.39
N LEU A 80 14.22 3.75 29.52
CA LEU A 80 15.25 4.39 28.70
C LEU A 80 15.23 3.87 27.26
N ILE A 81 15.00 2.57 27.04
CA ILE A 81 15.15 1.93 25.72
C ILE A 81 13.84 1.94 24.92
N LEU A 82 12.67 1.87 25.57
CA LEU A 82 11.38 1.74 24.88
C LEU A 82 11.03 2.88 23.90
N PRO A 83 11.40 4.16 24.13
CA PRO A 83 11.19 5.21 23.12
C PRO A 83 11.95 4.92 21.81
N PHE A 84 13.17 4.39 21.91
CA PHE A 84 13.96 3.96 20.75
C PHE A 84 13.34 2.75 20.07
N ILE A 85 12.87 1.77 20.85
CA ILE A 85 12.15 0.62 20.31
C ILE A 85 10.89 1.08 19.55
N LEU A 86 10.12 2.02 20.11
CA LEU A 86 8.95 2.59 19.45
C LEU A 86 9.29 3.21 18.10
N GLN A 87 10.36 3.99 18.03
CA GLN A 87 10.83 4.59 16.78
C GLN A 87 11.22 3.54 15.75
N ILE A 88 11.97 2.51 16.15
CA ILE A 88 12.35 1.39 15.25
C ILE A 88 11.10 0.65 14.76
N VAL A 89 10.17 0.35 15.68
CA VAL A 89 8.94 -0.38 15.39
C VAL A 89 8.03 0.39 14.45
N PHE A 90 7.81 1.69 14.68
CA PHE A 90 7.03 2.52 13.74
C PHE A 90 7.74 2.68 12.40
N GLY A 91 9.07 2.84 12.39
CA GLY A 91 9.87 2.84 11.17
C GLY A 91 9.66 1.56 10.36
N GLY A 92 9.77 0.39 11.01
CA GLY A 92 9.52 -0.90 10.39
C GLY A 92 8.08 -1.07 9.89
N LEU A 93 7.08 -0.60 10.66
CA LEU A 93 5.68 -0.62 10.23
C LEU A 93 5.46 0.22 8.97
N PHE A 94 5.91 1.47 8.94
CA PHE A 94 5.73 2.34 7.78
C PHE A 94 6.57 1.90 6.58
N SER A 95 7.70 1.25 6.83
CA SER A 95 8.51 0.61 5.79
C SER A 95 7.73 -0.54 5.15
N ALA A 96 7.21 -1.48 5.95
CA ALA A 96 6.39 -2.57 5.47
C ALA A 96 5.14 -2.08 4.72
N PHE A 97 4.44 -1.08 5.26
CA PHE A 97 3.30 -0.46 4.57
C PHE A 97 3.73 0.16 3.24
N MET A 98 4.83 0.93 3.21
CA MET A 98 5.33 1.52 1.97
C MET A 98 5.61 0.46 0.91
N VAL A 99 6.23 -0.67 1.28
CA VAL A 99 6.48 -1.80 0.36
C VAL A 99 5.17 -2.38 -0.18
N PHE A 100 4.21 -2.71 0.68
CA PHE A 100 2.96 -3.33 0.23
C PHE A 100 2.06 -2.41 -0.59
N TYR A 101 1.90 -1.17 -0.15
CA TYR A 101 1.07 -0.19 -0.83
C TYR A 101 1.69 0.24 -2.16
N SER A 102 3.00 0.43 -2.24
CA SER A 102 3.67 0.79 -3.50
C SER A 102 3.55 -0.32 -4.56
N ARG A 103 3.68 -1.59 -4.17
CA ARG A 103 3.51 -2.73 -5.10
C ARG A 103 2.08 -2.90 -5.61
N SER A 104 1.10 -2.45 -4.83
CA SER A 104 -0.32 -2.50 -5.20
C SER A 104 -0.78 -1.24 -5.95
N ALA A 105 0.08 -0.22 -6.05
CA ALA A 105 -0.27 1.10 -6.55
C ALA A 105 0.05 1.30 -8.03
N THR A 106 -0.89 1.94 -8.71
CA THR A 106 -0.55 2.73 -9.90
C THR A 106 0.05 4.05 -9.40
N LEU A 107 1.38 4.23 -9.52
CA LEU A 107 2.11 5.39 -8.98
C LEU A 107 1.47 6.74 -9.34
N PHE A 108 0.99 6.91 -10.58
CA PHE A 108 0.35 8.14 -11.03
C PHE A 108 -0.96 8.48 -10.28
N VAL A 109 -1.63 7.48 -9.74
CA VAL A 109 -2.91 7.65 -9.03
C VAL A 109 -2.66 7.77 -7.53
N SER A 110 -1.88 6.86 -6.95
CA SER A 110 -1.75 6.75 -5.49
C SER A 110 -0.57 7.52 -4.87
N TRP A 111 0.11 8.38 -5.64
CA TRP A 111 1.26 9.15 -5.15
C TRP A 111 0.96 9.97 -3.87
N PRO A 112 -0.22 10.58 -3.64
CA PRO A 112 -0.45 11.36 -2.42
C PRO A 112 -0.43 10.48 -1.18
N PHE A 113 -1.04 9.29 -1.27
CA PHE A 113 -1.05 8.34 -0.17
C PHE A 113 0.35 7.76 0.09
N LEU A 114 1.11 7.43 -0.97
CA LEU A 114 2.49 6.99 -0.83
C LEU A 114 3.37 8.09 -0.22
N LEU A 115 3.16 9.36 -0.57
CA LEU A 115 3.85 10.49 0.03
C LEU A 115 3.56 10.60 1.54
N ILE A 116 2.33 10.32 1.98
CA ILE A 116 1.99 10.26 3.41
C ILE A 116 2.81 9.17 4.11
N LEU A 117 2.90 7.97 3.53
CA LEU A 117 3.70 6.88 4.11
C LEU A 117 5.19 7.21 4.16
N VAL A 118 5.75 7.76 3.09
CA VAL A 118 7.15 8.24 3.05
C VAL A 118 7.37 9.35 4.07
N SER A 119 6.42 10.27 4.22
CA SER A 119 6.49 11.35 5.21
C SER A 119 6.42 10.80 6.64
N MET A 120 5.67 9.73 6.89
CA MET A 120 5.66 9.05 8.19
C MET A 120 6.98 8.32 8.43
N LEU A 121 7.52 7.65 7.42
CA LEU A 121 8.81 6.96 7.49
C LEU A 121 9.95 7.93 7.81
N ILE A 122 10.06 9.04 7.07
CA ILE A 122 11.09 10.07 7.28
C ILE A 122 10.78 10.88 8.55
N GLY A 123 9.53 11.25 8.77
CA GLY A 123 9.08 12.03 9.93
C GLY A 123 9.31 11.31 11.25
N ASN A 124 9.18 9.97 11.27
CA ASN A 124 9.55 9.13 12.40
C ASN A 124 10.98 9.44 12.92
N GLU A 125 11.89 9.80 12.01
CA GLU A 125 13.28 10.12 12.33
C GLU A 125 13.52 11.59 12.68
N LEU A 126 12.72 12.50 12.11
CA LEU A 126 12.88 13.95 12.28
C LEU A 126 12.17 14.49 13.53
N PHE A 127 11.10 13.85 13.99
CA PHE A 127 10.27 14.31 15.12
C PHE A 127 10.68 13.73 16.48
N ARG A 128 11.99 13.54 16.69
CA ARG A 128 12.58 12.87 17.87
C ARG A 128 12.11 13.45 19.21
N GLU A 129 12.03 14.77 19.33
CA GLU A 129 11.59 15.42 20.59
C GLU A 129 10.06 15.33 20.83
N ARG A 130 9.27 15.02 19.79
CA ARG A 130 7.81 14.89 19.88
C ARG A 130 7.37 13.48 20.29
N TYR A 131 8.25 12.48 20.15
CA TYR A 131 8.08 11.11 20.67
C TYR A 131 7.99 11.04 22.21
N GLU A 132 8.18 12.14 22.94
CA GLU A 132 7.86 12.15 24.38
C GLU A 132 6.36 12.38 24.68
N ARG A 133 5.60 12.84 23.68
CA ARG A 133 4.20 13.23 23.82
C ARG A 133 3.27 12.07 23.50
N LEU A 134 2.42 11.72 24.46
CA LEU A 134 1.43 10.65 24.33
C LEU A 134 0.56 10.77 23.08
N ASN A 135 0.18 12.00 22.72
CA ASN A 135 -0.72 12.25 21.58
C ASN A 135 -0.08 11.82 20.27
N PHE A 136 1.20 12.11 20.11
CA PHE A 136 1.92 11.76 18.89
C PHE A 136 1.99 10.25 18.71
N HIS A 137 2.33 9.51 19.77
CA HIS A 137 2.31 8.04 19.76
C HIS A 137 0.94 7.47 19.40
N LEU A 138 -0.14 8.01 19.99
CA LEU A 138 -1.48 7.50 19.74
C LEU A 138 -1.98 7.83 18.32
N SER A 139 -1.64 9.01 17.79
CA SER A 139 -1.97 9.36 16.40
C SER A 139 -1.23 8.48 15.39
N ILE A 140 0.07 8.23 15.60
CA ILE A 140 0.86 7.32 14.75
C ILE A 140 0.35 5.89 14.87
N LEU A 141 0.09 5.42 16.09
CA LEU A 141 -0.47 4.08 16.32
C LEU A 141 -1.82 3.91 15.63
N TYR A 142 -2.70 4.92 15.70
CA TYR A 142 -3.99 4.88 15.01
C TYR A 142 -3.81 4.81 13.50
N LEU A 143 -2.92 5.63 12.93
CA LEU A 143 -2.62 5.58 11.50
C LEU A 143 -2.07 4.20 11.09
N ALA A 144 -1.21 3.59 11.92
CA ALA A 144 -0.69 2.24 11.70
C ALA A 144 -1.79 1.17 11.81
N PHE A 145 -2.71 1.27 12.78
CA PHE A 145 -3.87 0.38 12.87
C PHE A 145 -4.78 0.51 11.66
N PHE A 146 -5.01 1.73 11.16
CA PHE A 146 -5.86 1.92 9.99
C PHE A 146 -5.19 1.37 8.72
N ALA A 147 -3.92 1.73 8.47
CA ALA A 147 -3.15 1.18 7.36
C ALA A 147 -3.10 -0.37 7.39
N TYR A 148 -2.86 -0.97 8.56
CA TYR A 148 -2.88 -2.42 8.70
C TYR A 148 -4.27 -3.03 8.42
N SER A 149 -5.32 -2.46 9.02
CA SER A 149 -6.68 -2.98 8.87
C SER A 149 -7.16 -2.96 7.42
N VAL A 150 -6.81 -1.90 6.67
CA VAL A 150 -7.18 -1.72 5.27
C VAL A 150 -6.69 -2.84 4.35
N PHE A 151 -5.59 -3.52 4.67
CA PHE A 151 -5.19 -4.70 3.90
C PHE A 151 -5.50 -6.02 4.61
N ALA A 152 -5.38 -6.07 5.94
CA ALA A 152 -5.57 -7.31 6.69
C ALA A 152 -7.01 -7.83 6.57
N VAL A 153 -8.01 -6.94 6.63
CA VAL A 153 -9.41 -7.35 6.53
C VAL A 153 -9.76 -7.88 5.13
N PRO A 154 -9.43 -7.21 4.00
CA PRO A 154 -9.61 -7.80 2.68
C PRO A 154 -8.92 -9.15 2.48
N VAL A 155 -7.70 -9.34 3.01
CA VAL A 155 -6.97 -10.62 2.92
C VAL A 155 -7.69 -11.72 3.69
N LEU A 156 -8.20 -11.42 4.90
CA LEU A 156 -8.92 -12.38 5.73
C LEU A 156 -10.30 -12.74 5.14
N VAL A 157 -11.01 -11.75 4.59
CA VAL A 157 -12.37 -11.93 4.05
C VAL A 157 -12.34 -12.48 2.62
N GLY A 158 -11.32 -12.15 1.82
CA GLY A 158 -11.16 -12.65 0.45
C GLY A 158 -11.89 -11.85 -0.64
N ARG A 159 -12.23 -10.57 -0.39
CA ARG A 159 -12.78 -9.64 -1.39
C ARG A 159 -12.44 -8.19 -1.01
N ILE A 160 -12.60 -7.23 -1.92
CA ILE A 160 -12.41 -5.79 -1.66
C ILE A 160 -13.61 -5.01 -2.17
N ASP A 161 -14.42 -4.49 -1.24
CA ASP A 161 -15.58 -3.67 -1.55
C ASP A 161 -15.73 -2.57 -0.46
N VAL A 162 -16.65 -1.63 -0.66
CA VAL A 162 -16.94 -0.53 0.30
C VAL A 162 -17.29 -1.06 1.68
N ASP A 163 -18.03 -2.17 1.79
CA ASP A 163 -18.38 -2.77 3.09
C ASP A 163 -17.13 -3.20 3.88
N ILE A 164 -16.14 -3.75 3.18
CA ILE A 164 -14.89 -4.21 3.78
C ILE A 164 -13.99 -3.03 4.14
N TRP A 165 -14.00 -1.99 3.31
CA TRP A 165 -13.36 -0.72 3.63
C TRP A 165 -13.92 -0.15 4.95
N MET A 166 -15.25 -0.08 5.08
CA MET A 166 -15.92 0.40 6.29
C MET A 166 -15.64 -0.51 7.49
N ALA A 167 -15.62 -1.83 7.32
CA ALA A 167 -15.25 -2.78 8.36
C ALA A 167 -13.78 -2.59 8.81
N SER A 168 -12.87 -2.30 7.88
CA SER A 168 -11.46 -2.01 8.17
C SER A 168 -11.32 -0.72 8.99
N GLY A 169 -12.04 0.33 8.61
CA GLY A 169 -12.14 1.57 9.38
C GLY A 169 -12.68 1.33 10.78
N GLY A 170 -13.79 0.59 10.89
CA GLY A 170 -14.40 0.23 12.17
C GLY A 170 -13.48 -0.58 13.09
N LEU A 171 -12.76 -1.57 12.53
CA LEU A 171 -11.76 -2.35 13.27
C LEU A 171 -10.62 -1.48 13.78
N SER A 172 -10.11 -0.56 12.95
CA SER A 172 -9.03 0.36 13.36
C SER A 172 -9.46 1.28 14.50
N LEU A 173 -10.71 1.76 14.48
CA LEU A 173 -11.31 2.56 15.55
C LEU A 173 -11.47 1.75 16.82
N LEU A 174 -11.99 0.51 16.72
CA LEU A 174 -12.10 -0.40 17.85
C LEU A 174 -10.74 -0.62 18.53
N LEU A 175 -9.70 -0.91 17.75
CA LEU A 175 -8.35 -1.14 18.26
C LEU A 175 -7.80 0.08 19.01
N ILE A 176 -7.89 1.29 18.44
CA ILE A 176 -7.40 2.48 19.14
C ILE A 176 -8.24 2.82 20.37
N ILE A 177 -9.56 2.63 20.33
CA ILE A 177 -10.45 2.84 21.49
C ILE A 177 -10.05 1.90 22.62
N VAL A 178 -9.80 0.62 22.35
CA VAL A 178 -9.32 -0.33 23.37
C VAL A 178 -8.02 0.15 24.01
N VAL A 179 -7.05 0.61 23.21
CA VAL A 179 -5.78 1.15 23.74
C VAL A 179 -6.01 2.39 24.59
N ILE A 180 -6.88 3.32 24.16
CA ILE A 180 -7.23 4.52 24.92
C ILE A 180 -7.93 4.16 26.24
N LEU A 181 -8.83 3.18 26.26
CA LEU A 181 -9.50 2.70 27.48
C LEU A 181 -8.52 2.07 28.46
N LEU A 182 -7.56 1.26 27.97
CA LEU A 182 -6.49 0.71 28.79
C LEU A 182 -5.60 1.81 29.37
N LEU A 183 -5.23 2.81 28.56
CA LEU A 183 -4.49 3.97 29.03
C LEU A 183 -5.28 4.81 30.02
N HIS A 184 -6.58 5.00 29.82
CA HIS A 184 -7.43 5.76 30.74
C HIS A 184 -7.50 5.09 32.12
N ARG A 185 -7.46 3.75 32.19
CA ARG A 185 -7.36 3.03 33.46
C ARG A 185 -6.01 3.21 34.16
N ILE A 186 -4.94 3.43 33.41
CA ILE A 186 -3.57 3.61 33.94
C ILE A 186 -3.33 5.08 34.34
N ASP A 187 -3.61 6.00 33.43
CA ASP A 187 -3.37 7.44 33.58
C ASP A 187 -4.55 8.26 33.01
N PRO A 188 -5.64 8.39 33.78
CA PRO A 188 -6.82 9.15 33.35
C PRO A 188 -6.52 10.64 33.15
N GLU A 189 -5.58 11.21 33.90
CA GLU A 189 -5.18 12.62 33.80
C GLU A 189 -4.49 12.92 32.48
N ALA A 190 -3.57 12.04 32.04
CA ALA A 190 -2.92 12.19 30.75
C ALA A 190 -3.91 12.13 29.58
N ILE A 191 -4.91 11.25 29.63
CA ILE A 191 -5.95 11.17 28.60
C ILE A 191 -6.87 12.40 28.65
N LYS A 192 -7.32 12.83 29.84
CA LYS A 192 -8.20 13.99 30.00
C LYS A 192 -7.54 15.27 29.49
N LYS A 193 -6.27 15.51 29.83
CA LYS A 193 -5.50 16.67 29.37
C LYS A 193 -5.36 16.75 27.85
N ASN A 194 -5.39 15.62 27.17
CA ASN A 194 -5.09 15.52 25.75
C ASN A 194 -6.29 15.12 24.88
N LYS A 195 -7.47 14.97 25.47
CA LYS A 195 -8.67 14.42 24.82
C LYS A 195 -8.98 15.10 23.49
N ASP A 196 -8.96 16.43 23.44
CA ASP A 196 -9.37 17.19 22.26
C ASP A 196 -8.38 17.00 21.10
N TYR A 197 -7.08 17.00 21.39
CA TYR A 197 -6.04 16.72 20.38
C TYR A 197 -6.12 15.27 19.88
N LEU A 198 -6.34 14.31 20.78
CA LEU A 198 -6.48 12.90 20.42
C LEU A 198 -7.70 12.70 19.52
N LEU A 199 -8.86 13.20 19.94
CA LEU A 199 -10.10 13.11 19.18
C LEU A 199 -9.97 13.79 17.82
N GLY A 200 -9.41 15.01 17.79
CA GLY A 200 -9.14 15.73 16.55
C GLY A 200 -8.22 14.94 15.60
N SER A 201 -7.17 14.31 16.11
CA SER A 201 -6.26 13.49 15.28
C SER A 201 -6.93 12.23 14.74
N ILE A 202 -7.77 11.55 15.53
CA ILE A 202 -8.50 10.35 15.12
C ILE A 202 -9.52 10.71 14.05
N ILE A 203 -10.31 11.77 14.27
CA ILE A 203 -11.29 12.25 13.29
C ILE A 203 -10.58 12.67 12.00
N PHE A 204 -9.47 13.41 12.10
CA PHE A 204 -8.70 13.84 10.94
C PHE A 204 -8.15 12.67 10.13
N ILE A 205 -7.48 11.72 10.78
CA ILE A 205 -6.93 10.54 10.09
C ILE A 205 -8.06 9.69 9.49
N TYR A 206 -9.18 9.53 10.21
CA TYR A 206 -10.34 8.79 9.70
C TYR A 206 -10.93 9.44 8.44
N ALA A 207 -11.19 10.75 8.51
CA ALA A 207 -11.71 11.52 7.40
C ALA A 207 -10.74 11.51 6.21
N LEU A 208 -9.44 11.70 6.45
CA LEU A 208 -8.40 11.67 5.44
C LEU A 208 -8.38 10.34 4.70
N PHE A 209 -8.33 9.21 5.41
CA PHE A 209 -8.34 7.88 4.77
C PHE A 209 -9.61 7.67 3.93
N ASN A 210 -10.77 8.09 4.42
CA ASN A 210 -12.02 7.98 3.66
C ASN A 210 -11.98 8.84 2.39
N VAL A 211 -11.54 10.10 2.49
CA VAL A 211 -11.35 10.97 1.32
C VAL A 211 -10.42 10.31 0.31
N LEU A 212 -9.25 9.82 0.75
CA LEU A 212 -8.27 9.18 -0.14
C LEU A 212 -8.82 7.88 -0.76
N TYR A 213 -9.63 7.11 -0.03
CA TYR A 213 -10.28 5.92 -0.58
C TYR A 213 -11.33 6.27 -1.63
N PHE A 214 -12.28 7.16 -1.33
CA PHE A 214 -13.36 7.53 -2.27
C PHE A 214 -12.87 8.35 -3.47
N THR A 215 -11.68 8.97 -3.37
CA THR A 215 -10.99 9.63 -4.50
C THR A 215 -10.02 8.71 -5.25
N ASN A 216 -10.03 7.41 -4.95
CA ASN A 216 -9.17 6.38 -5.58
C ASN A 216 -7.65 6.61 -5.39
N LEU A 217 -7.25 7.43 -4.42
CA LEU A 217 -5.85 7.70 -4.09
C LEU A 217 -5.21 6.62 -3.22
N ILE A 218 -6.01 5.77 -2.55
CA ILE A 218 -5.53 4.56 -1.89
C ILE A 218 -5.59 3.41 -2.90
N PRO A 219 -4.47 2.69 -3.13
CA PRO A 219 -4.47 1.58 -4.08
C PRO A 219 -5.33 0.41 -3.56
N PRO A 220 -5.91 -0.39 -4.46
CA PRO A 220 -6.80 -1.51 -4.11
C PRO A 220 -6.03 -2.73 -3.57
N ILE A 221 -5.35 -2.56 -2.44
CA ILE A 221 -4.62 -3.62 -1.74
C ILE A 221 -5.60 -4.71 -1.25
N PRO A 222 -5.32 -6.01 -1.42
CA PRO A 222 -4.05 -6.67 -1.77
C PRO A 222 -3.84 -6.93 -3.27
N LEU A 223 -4.63 -6.32 -4.16
CA LEU A 223 -4.48 -6.52 -5.60
C LEU A 223 -3.29 -5.74 -6.14
N SER A 224 -2.50 -6.37 -7.02
CA SER A 224 -1.42 -5.68 -7.72
C SER A 224 -1.37 -6.11 -9.18
N LEU A 225 -1.26 -5.14 -10.09
CA LEU A 225 -1.00 -5.42 -11.49
C LEU A 225 0.41 -6.00 -11.66
N LYS A 226 0.52 -7.17 -12.28
CA LYS A 226 1.80 -7.82 -12.60
C LYS A 226 2.27 -7.48 -14.00
N SER A 227 1.34 -7.50 -14.95
CA SER A 227 1.58 -7.13 -16.34
C SER A 227 0.29 -6.61 -16.96
N ALA A 228 0.40 -5.68 -17.92
CA ALA A 228 -0.74 -5.19 -18.69
C ALA A 228 -0.28 -4.51 -19.98
N GLY A 229 -0.98 -4.80 -21.07
CA GLY A 229 -0.61 -4.25 -22.37
C GLY A 229 -1.73 -4.35 -23.40
N VAL A 230 -1.44 -3.76 -24.56
CA VAL A 230 -2.28 -3.83 -25.75
C VAL A 230 -1.67 -4.79 -26.77
N TYR A 231 -2.50 -5.66 -27.35
CA TYR A 231 -2.05 -6.81 -28.13
C TYR A 231 -2.90 -6.99 -29.40
N HIS A 232 -2.25 -7.47 -30.46
CA HIS A 232 -2.85 -7.81 -31.77
C HIS A 232 -3.55 -9.16 -31.79
N GLY A 233 -3.11 -10.05 -30.91
CA GLY A 233 -3.64 -11.41 -30.80
C GLY A 233 -3.31 -12.02 -29.46
N ILE A 234 -4.18 -12.93 -29.03
CA ILE A 234 -3.97 -13.74 -27.84
C ILE A 234 -4.31 -15.17 -28.22
N ASN A 235 -3.32 -16.05 -28.21
CA ASN A 235 -3.53 -17.49 -28.30
C ASN A 235 -3.43 -18.09 -26.91
N ARG A 236 -4.46 -18.85 -26.53
CA ARG A 236 -4.51 -19.53 -25.24
C ARG A 236 -4.27 -21.02 -25.45
N SER A 237 -3.22 -21.55 -24.84
CA SER A 237 -2.95 -22.98 -24.75
C SER A 237 -2.89 -23.36 -23.26
N ASP A 238 -3.98 -23.93 -22.75
CA ASP A 238 -4.20 -24.25 -21.34
C ASP A 238 -4.03 -23.05 -20.38
N SER A 239 -2.88 -23.01 -19.69
CA SER A 239 -2.47 -21.98 -18.74
C SER A 239 -1.52 -20.94 -19.33
N ARG A 240 -1.06 -21.13 -20.57
CA ARG A 240 -0.12 -20.25 -21.26
C ARG A 240 -0.87 -19.30 -22.20
N TYR A 241 -0.41 -18.05 -22.20
CA TYR A 241 -0.90 -17.01 -23.09
C TYR A 241 0.25 -16.61 -24.01
N GLU A 242 0.06 -16.84 -25.30
CA GLU A 242 0.92 -16.32 -26.35
C GLU A 242 0.34 -14.97 -26.79
N LEU A 243 1.12 -13.93 -26.55
CA LEU A 243 0.71 -12.55 -26.76
C LEU A 243 1.47 -11.99 -27.96
N PHE A 244 0.73 -11.41 -28.91
CA PHE A 244 1.29 -10.80 -30.12
C PHE A 244 1.26 -9.28 -29.96
N PHE A 245 2.40 -8.63 -29.97
CA PHE A 245 2.51 -7.18 -29.74
C PHE A 245 3.60 -6.54 -30.59
N GLU A 246 3.55 -5.22 -30.63
CA GLU A 246 4.61 -4.38 -31.17
C GLU A 246 5.61 -4.07 -30.05
N LYS A 247 6.89 -4.35 -30.27
CA LYS A 247 7.92 -4.03 -29.29
C LYS A 247 7.96 -2.52 -29.02
N PRO A 248 8.03 -2.11 -27.75
CA PRO A 248 8.26 -0.72 -27.42
C PRO A 248 9.63 -0.28 -27.93
N ALA A 249 9.82 1.03 -28.10
CA ALA A 249 11.13 1.55 -28.48
C ALA A 249 12.18 1.17 -27.42
N TRP A 250 13.45 1.00 -27.83
CA TRP A 250 14.51 0.50 -26.95
C TRP A 250 14.70 1.32 -25.66
N TYR A 251 14.37 2.61 -25.70
CA TYR A 251 14.45 3.51 -24.54
C TYR A 251 13.23 3.42 -23.61
N GLU A 252 12.15 2.75 -24.00
CA GLU A 252 10.94 2.52 -23.20
C GLU A 252 10.98 1.16 -22.47
N PHE A 253 12.14 0.81 -21.89
CA PHE A 253 12.39 -0.50 -21.25
C PHE A 253 11.46 -0.82 -20.06
N TRP A 254 10.71 0.16 -19.55
CA TRP A 254 9.73 0.01 -18.48
C TRP A 254 8.31 -0.30 -18.99
N LYS A 255 8.10 -0.34 -20.32
CA LYS A 255 6.81 -0.70 -20.93
C LYS A 255 6.89 -2.13 -21.49
N GLU A 256 5.79 -2.86 -21.37
CA GLU A 256 5.66 -4.21 -21.95
C GLU A 256 5.29 -4.15 -23.43
N THR A 257 4.45 -3.18 -23.83
CA THR A 257 3.97 -3.03 -25.20
C THR A 257 4.22 -1.62 -25.73
N SER A 258 4.35 -1.49 -27.05
CA SER A 258 4.43 -0.19 -27.73
C SER A 258 3.28 0.74 -27.33
N SER A 259 3.58 2.04 -27.25
CA SER A 259 2.59 3.09 -27.04
C SER A 259 1.76 3.38 -28.29
N THR A 260 2.25 2.94 -29.45
CA THR A 260 1.58 3.10 -30.74
C THR A 260 1.10 1.73 -31.18
N TYR A 261 -0.16 1.65 -31.57
CA TYR A 261 -0.83 0.45 -32.03
C TYR A 261 -1.25 0.67 -33.47
N HIS A 262 -0.61 -0.04 -34.40
CA HIS A 262 -0.92 0.08 -35.82
C HIS A 262 -2.07 -0.85 -36.19
N TRP A 263 -3.24 -0.26 -36.39
CA TRP A 263 -4.48 -0.99 -36.60
C TRP A 263 -4.87 -1.03 -38.07
N GLN A 264 -5.35 -2.20 -38.52
CA GLN A 264 -6.04 -2.34 -39.79
C GLN A 264 -7.55 -2.51 -39.58
N LYS A 265 -8.34 -1.93 -40.48
CA LYS A 265 -9.80 -1.95 -40.37
C LYS A 265 -10.37 -3.36 -40.18
N GLY A 266 -11.12 -3.55 -39.11
CA GLY A 266 -11.74 -4.84 -38.75
C GLY A 266 -10.89 -5.71 -37.83
N GLU A 267 -9.63 -5.35 -37.56
CA GLU A 267 -8.79 -6.06 -36.59
C GLU A 267 -9.31 -5.88 -35.16
N ARG A 268 -9.12 -6.92 -34.35
CA ARG A 268 -9.40 -6.87 -32.92
C ARG A 268 -8.22 -6.24 -32.20
N VAL A 269 -8.52 -5.40 -31.22
CA VAL A 269 -7.54 -4.89 -30.26
C VAL A 269 -7.82 -5.56 -28.93
N TYR A 270 -6.82 -6.24 -28.40
CA TYR A 270 -6.91 -6.95 -27.14
C TYR A 270 -6.23 -6.16 -26.04
N ILE A 271 -6.86 -6.11 -24.87
CA ILE A 271 -6.20 -5.67 -23.64
C ILE A 271 -6.08 -6.88 -22.76
N PHE A 272 -4.86 -7.19 -22.38
CA PHE A 272 -4.53 -8.25 -21.46
C PHE A 272 -4.01 -7.64 -20.17
N SER A 273 -4.37 -8.24 -19.04
CA SER A 273 -3.73 -7.96 -17.76
C SER A 273 -3.55 -9.23 -16.93
N ALA A 274 -2.46 -9.25 -16.16
CA ALA A 274 -2.21 -10.22 -15.12
C ALA A 274 -2.28 -9.51 -13.77
N ILE A 275 -3.18 -9.97 -12.89
CA ILE A 275 -3.46 -9.33 -11.60
C ILE A 275 -3.19 -10.33 -10.49
N PHE A 276 -2.24 -10.02 -9.62
CA PHE A 276 -2.05 -10.81 -8.40
C PHE A 276 -3.18 -10.56 -7.43
N ALA A 277 -3.67 -11.65 -6.85
CA ALA A 277 -4.66 -11.66 -5.77
C ALA A 277 -4.35 -12.82 -4.82
N PRO A 278 -4.56 -12.65 -3.50
CA PRO A 278 -4.37 -13.71 -2.50
C PRO A 278 -5.15 -14.99 -2.78
N THR A 279 -4.69 -16.13 -2.24
CA THR A 279 -5.22 -17.47 -2.59
C THR A 279 -6.74 -17.65 -2.45
N ARG A 280 -7.37 -17.02 -1.45
CA ARG A 280 -8.83 -17.11 -1.21
C ARG A 280 -9.62 -15.95 -1.82
N PHE A 281 -8.96 -15.09 -2.58
CA PHE A 281 -9.52 -13.84 -3.07
C PHE A 281 -10.34 -14.06 -4.34
N LYS A 282 -11.56 -13.52 -4.38
CA LYS A 282 -12.44 -13.55 -5.55
C LYS A 282 -12.97 -12.14 -5.80
N GLN A 283 -12.65 -11.57 -6.97
CA GLN A 283 -13.10 -10.23 -7.35
C GLN A 283 -13.53 -10.21 -8.82
N LYS A 284 -14.49 -9.34 -9.15
CA LYS A 284 -14.77 -8.97 -10.54
C LYS A 284 -13.86 -7.82 -10.95
N ILE A 285 -13.19 -7.98 -12.07
CA ILE A 285 -12.32 -6.96 -12.67
C ILE A 285 -12.96 -6.50 -13.97
N TYR A 286 -12.76 -5.22 -14.30
CA TYR A 286 -13.22 -4.62 -15.55
C TYR A 286 -12.07 -3.93 -16.27
N HIS A 287 -12.06 -4.04 -17.58
CA HIS A 287 -11.33 -3.15 -18.46
C HIS A 287 -12.30 -2.02 -18.87
N LYS A 288 -12.06 -0.82 -18.34
CA LYS A 288 -12.79 0.40 -18.67
C LYS A 288 -12.09 1.09 -19.83
N TRP A 289 -12.69 0.99 -21.01
CA TRP A 289 -12.16 1.52 -22.26
C TRP A 289 -12.54 2.98 -22.43
N GLN A 290 -11.54 3.82 -22.68
CA GLN A 290 -11.71 5.26 -22.81
C GLN A 290 -10.93 5.80 -24.00
N ILE A 291 -11.55 6.71 -24.73
CA ILE A 291 -10.90 7.49 -25.79
C ILE A 291 -10.69 8.92 -25.31
N TYR A 292 -9.59 9.54 -25.72
CA TYR A 292 -9.32 10.93 -25.44
C TYR A 292 -10.08 11.82 -26.43
N ASP A 293 -10.87 12.75 -25.90
CA ASP A 293 -11.49 13.82 -26.66
C ASP A 293 -10.56 15.05 -26.60
N GLU A 294 -9.95 15.39 -27.74
CA GLU A 294 -9.03 16.53 -27.85
C GLU A 294 -9.72 17.88 -27.78
N GLU A 295 -11.01 17.97 -28.12
CA GLU A 295 -11.75 19.23 -28.08
C GLU A 295 -12.04 19.64 -26.63
N ASN A 296 -12.47 18.67 -25.82
CA ASN A 296 -12.86 18.91 -24.43
C ASN A 296 -11.74 18.62 -23.41
N ASN A 297 -10.60 18.06 -23.86
CA ASN A 297 -9.50 17.57 -23.00
C ASN A 297 -9.94 16.56 -21.94
N GLU A 298 -10.87 15.67 -22.30
CA GLU A 298 -11.47 14.70 -21.38
C GLU A 298 -11.37 13.26 -21.90
N TRP A 299 -11.42 12.29 -20.98
CA TRP A 299 -11.42 10.86 -21.32
C TRP A 299 -12.85 10.34 -21.33
N LEU A 300 -13.39 10.07 -22.51
CA LEU A 300 -14.75 9.57 -22.70
C LEU A 300 -14.79 8.04 -22.56
N GLU A 301 -15.65 7.55 -21.67
CA GLU A 301 -15.90 6.11 -21.55
C GLU A 301 -16.62 5.59 -22.80
N ARG A 302 -16.10 4.50 -23.37
CA ARG A 302 -16.66 3.81 -24.53
C ARG A 302 -17.14 2.41 -24.19
N ASP A 303 -16.61 1.78 -23.15
CA ASP A 303 -17.02 0.45 -22.72
C ASP A 303 -16.52 0.09 -21.34
N ARG A 304 -17.17 -0.92 -20.75
CA ARG A 304 -16.74 -1.56 -19.51
C ARG A 304 -16.95 -3.07 -19.61
N LEU A 305 -15.87 -3.79 -19.90
CA LEU A 305 -15.90 -5.23 -20.13
C LEU A 305 -15.32 -5.97 -18.92
N GLY A 306 -16.10 -6.84 -18.30
CA GLY A 306 -15.77 -7.50 -17.05
C GLY A 306 -15.39 -8.98 -17.16
N TYR A 307 -14.53 -9.44 -16.26
CA TYR A 307 -14.22 -10.84 -16.04
C TYR A 307 -13.95 -11.10 -14.55
N SER A 308 -14.11 -12.35 -14.10
CA SER A 308 -13.85 -12.71 -12.70
C SER A 308 -12.43 -13.25 -12.54
N ILE A 309 -11.78 -12.87 -11.45
CA ILE A 309 -10.48 -13.40 -11.05
C ILE A 309 -10.62 -14.26 -9.79
N SER A 310 -9.78 -15.30 -9.72
CA SER A 310 -9.58 -16.10 -8.51
C SER A 310 -8.09 -16.12 -8.19
N GLY A 311 -7.74 -15.76 -6.96
CA GLY A 311 -6.33 -15.65 -6.58
C GLY A 311 -5.64 -17.00 -6.36
N GLY A 312 -4.36 -16.93 -5.98
CA GLY A 312 -3.53 -18.11 -5.68
C GLY A 312 -2.42 -18.43 -6.69
N ARG A 313 -2.25 -17.59 -7.72
CA ARG A 313 -1.11 -17.67 -8.65
C ARG A 313 -0.19 -16.46 -8.46
N ASP A 314 1.10 -16.70 -8.25
CA ASP A 314 2.10 -15.62 -8.01
C ASP A 314 2.25 -14.68 -9.21
N GLY A 315 2.22 -15.24 -10.42
CA GLY A 315 2.20 -14.47 -11.68
C GLY A 315 0.89 -13.75 -11.97
N GLY A 316 -0.10 -13.85 -11.07
CA GLY A 316 -1.42 -13.25 -11.20
C GLY A 316 -2.40 -14.06 -12.06
N TYR A 317 -3.68 -13.70 -11.90
CA TYR A 317 -4.76 -14.17 -12.73
C TYR A 317 -4.78 -13.38 -14.04
N ARG A 318 -4.83 -14.10 -15.16
CA ARG A 318 -4.74 -13.54 -16.51
C ARG A 318 -6.13 -13.37 -17.09
N GLY A 319 -6.45 -12.15 -17.49
CA GLY A 319 -7.72 -11.80 -18.13
C GLY A 319 -7.48 -10.93 -19.35
N TYR A 320 -8.40 -11.02 -20.31
CA TYR A 320 -8.38 -10.12 -21.46
C TYR A 320 -9.78 -9.72 -21.88
N THR A 321 -9.88 -8.57 -22.51
CA THR A 321 -11.07 -8.11 -23.22
C THR A 321 -10.63 -7.62 -24.59
N TYR A 322 -11.56 -7.58 -25.55
CA TYR A 322 -11.24 -7.09 -26.88
C TYR A 322 -12.37 -6.25 -27.43
N LYS A 323 -12.02 -5.33 -28.33
CA LYS A 323 -12.96 -4.58 -29.14
C LYS A 323 -12.58 -4.69 -30.61
N THR A 324 -13.57 -4.58 -31.47
CA THR A 324 -13.42 -4.45 -32.92
C THR A 324 -13.82 -3.04 -33.33
N ASN A 325 -13.24 -2.52 -34.41
CA ASN A 325 -13.61 -1.22 -34.99
C ASN A 325 -13.45 -0.05 -34.01
N LEU A 326 -12.28 0.07 -33.38
CA LEU A 326 -11.98 1.26 -32.57
C LEU A 326 -11.69 2.46 -33.47
N GLU A 327 -12.03 3.64 -32.96
CA GLU A 327 -11.67 4.94 -33.55
C GLU A 327 -10.15 5.15 -33.47
N LEU A 328 -9.56 5.83 -34.47
CA LEU A 328 -8.16 6.27 -34.41
C LEU A 328 -7.98 7.32 -33.30
N GLY A 329 -6.78 7.38 -32.72
CA GLY A 329 -6.42 8.38 -31.71
C GLY A 329 -5.98 7.76 -30.38
N LYS A 330 -5.97 8.57 -29.32
CA LYS A 330 -5.42 8.20 -28.02
C LYS A 330 -6.44 7.43 -27.18
N TRP A 331 -6.04 6.24 -26.74
CA TRP A 331 -6.82 5.35 -25.90
C TRP A 331 -6.18 5.12 -24.54
N ARG A 332 -7.05 4.85 -23.57
CA ARG A 332 -6.67 4.46 -22.22
C ARG A 332 -7.63 3.39 -21.74
N VAL A 333 -7.08 2.37 -21.10
CA VAL A 333 -7.85 1.29 -20.52
C VAL A 333 -7.46 1.15 -19.06
N ASP A 334 -8.41 1.46 -18.18
CA ASP A 334 -8.23 1.32 -16.74
C ASP A 334 -8.66 -0.09 -16.33
N VAL A 335 -7.77 -0.81 -15.65
CA VAL A 335 -8.05 -2.09 -15.01
C VAL A 335 -8.60 -1.77 -13.63
N ILE A 336 -9.90 -1.98 -13.44
CA ILE A 336 -10.61 -1.54 -12.25
C ILE A 336 -11.35 -2.69 -11.55
N THR A 337 -11.57 -2.54 -10.26
CA THR A 337 -12.54 -3.35 -9.49
C THR A 337 -13.98 -2.97 -9.84
N ASP A 338 -14.95 -3.68 -9.27
CA ASP A 338 -16.37 -3.36 -9.38
C ASP A 338 -16.74 -2.01 -8.74
N ASP A 339 -16.10 -1.66 -7.62
CA ASP A 339 -16.19 -0.35 -6.93
C ASP A 339 -15.26 0.74 -7.53
N GLU A 340 -14.85 0.56 -8.80
CA GLU A 340 -14.08 1.52 -9.60
C GLU A 340 -12.68 1.88 -9.07
N LYS A 341 -12.07 1.03 -8.24
CA LYS A 341 -10.68 1.22 -7.82
C LYS A 341 -9.73 0.84 -8.94
N ILE A 342 -8.81 1.74 -9.25
CA ILE A 342 -7.80 1.54 -10.30
C ILE A 342 -6.68 0.65 -9.77
N ILE A 343 -6.55 -0.53 -10.37
CA ILE A 343 -5.43 -1.47 -10.14
C ILE A 343 -4.27 -1.11 -11.08
N GLY A 344 -4.61 -0.79 -12.33
CA GLY A 344 -3.64 -0.54 -13.40
C GLY A 344 -4.23 0.28 -14.54
N ARG A 345 -3.37 0.76 -15.42
CA ARG A 345 -3.77 1.60 -16.56
C ARG A 345 -2.86 1.35 -17.76
N VAL A 346 -3.46 1.01 -18.89
CA VAL A 346 -2.78 0.89 -20.19
C VAL A 346 -3.11 2.12 -21.01
N LYS A 347 -2.10 2.75 -21.62
CA LYS A 347 -2.27 3.88 -22.55
C LYS A 347 -1.64 3.52 -23.88
N PHE A 348 -2.32 3.79 -24.96
CA PHE A 348 -1.84 3.54 -26.32
C PHE A 348 -2.55 4.46 -27.31
N GLU A 349 -1.98 4.64 -28.49
CA GLU A 349 -2.54 5.43 -29.57
C GLU A 349 -2.77 4.53 -30.77
N ILE A 350 -4.00 4.50 -31.27
CA ILE A 350 -4.37 3.74 -32.46
C ILE A 350 -4.11 4.61 -33.69
N ILE A 351 -3.27 4.12 -34.60
CA ILE A 351 -3.00 4.73 -35.89
C ILE A 351 -3.26 3.73 -37.02
N GLU A 352 -3.54 4.23 -38.22
CA GLU A 352 -3.75 3.36 -39.38
C GLU A 352 -2.43 2.72 -39.82
N LYS A 353 -2.48 1.41 -40.07
CA LYS A 353 -1.32 0.63 -40.53
C LYS A 353 -0.98 0.97 -41.99
N ASN A 354 0.19 1.59 -42.21
CA ASN A 354 0.62 2.03 -43.55
C ASN A 354 1.62 1.09 -44.28
N SER A 355 2.20 0.05 -43.66
CA SER A 355 2.92 -1.10 -44.30
C SER A 355 3.62 -2.01 -43.27
N ASP A 356 4.15 -3.16 -43.73
CA ASP A 356 4.60 -4.36 -42.99
C ASP A 356 5.29 -4.14 -41.64
N LEU A 357 4.63 -4.56 -40.56
CA LEU A 357 5.17 -4.60 -39.21
C LEU A 357 5.60 -6.02 -38.85
N ILE A 358 6.78 -6.13 -38.26
CA ILE A 358 7.27 -7.37 -37.67
C ILE A 358 6.66 -7.48 -36.28
N PHE A 359 5.77 -8.45 -36.08
CA PHE A 359 5.22 -8.76 -34.76
C PHE A 359 6.23 -9.59 -33.96
N ASP A 360 6.36 -9.29 -32.67
CA ASP A 360 7.08 -10.12 -31.73
C ASP A 360 6.12 -10.92 -30.85
N GLN A 361 6.60 -12.07 -30.38
CA GLN A 361 5.84 -12.99 -29.53
C GLN A 361 6.44 -13.00 -28.12
N GLU A 362 5.56 -12.90 -27.12
CA GLU A 362 5.91 -13.16 -25.72
C GLU A 362 5.07 -14.32 -25.18
N ILE A 363 5.74 -15.24 -24.50
CA ILE A 363 5.12 -16.38 -23.83
C ILE A 363 4.99 -16.04 -22.35
N ASN A 364 3.77 -15.84 -21.89
CA ASN A 364 3.48 -15.57 -20.48
C ASN A 364 2.97 -16.86 -19.79
N ASN A 365 3.79 -17.43 -18.88
CA ASN A 365 3.56 -18.71 -18.19
C ASN A 365 2.82 -18.60 -16.85
#